data_AF-X1EEM5-F1
#
_entry.id   AF-X1EEM5-F1
#
_cell.length_a   1.000
_cell.length_b   1.000
_cell.length_c   1.000
_cell.angle_alpha   90.00
_cell.angle_beta   90.00
_cell.angle_gamma   90.00
#
_symmetry.space_group_name_H-M   'P 1'
#
loop_
_entity.id
_entity.type
_entity.pdbx_description
1 polymer ?
#
loop_
_entity_poly.entity_id
_entity_poly.type
_entity_poly.pdbx_seq_one_letter_code
_entity_poly.pdbx_strand_id
1 'polypeptide(L)' 'MIFKNPEDYDNVKEMDELLIENTFFQVKKGIVKIKNLTKGKEYKMLLNITTSQKEIIVQGGLLNLVKSNMF' A
#
# COMPACT_ATOMS: atom_id res chain seq x y z
N MET A 1 4.96 -3.69 3.74
CA MET A 1 3.64 -3.50 4.40
C MET A 1 3.44 -4.66 5.36
N ILE A 2 2.71 -4.45 6.45
CA ILE A 2 2.46 -5.50 7.45
C ILE A 2 0.96 -5.62 7.65
N PHE A 3 0.42 -6.83 7.75
CA PHE A 3 -0.99 -7.00 8.08
C PHE A 3 -1.27 -6.45 9.48
N LYS A 4 -2.34 -5.67 9.63
CA LYS A 4 -2.77 -5.17 10.94
C LYS A 4 -3.22 -6.33 11.84
N ASN A 5 -3.86 -7.33 11.25
CA ASN A 5 -4.25 -8.57 11.91
C ASN A 5 -3.42 -9.73 11.31
N PRO A 6 -2.59 -10.43 12.10
CA PRO A 6 -1.77 -11.53 11.58
C PRO A 6 -2.61 -12.67 10.99
N GLU A 7 -3.81 -12.94 11.51
CA GLU A 7 -4.71 -13.99 10.99
C GLU A 7 -5.20 -13.72 9.56
N ASP A 8 -5.16 -12.46 9.10
CA ASP A 8 -5.51 -12.11 7.72
C ASP A 8 -4.50 -12.74 6.73
N TYR A 9 -3.26 -13.01 7.17
CA TYR A 9 -2.23 -13.64 6.34
C TYR A 9 -2.63 -15.06 5.93
N ASP A 10 -3.13 -15.87 6.87
CA ASP A 10 -3.59 -17.24 6.61
C ASP A 10 -4.78 -17.28 5.65
N ASN A 11 -5.50 -16.17 5.55
CA ASN A 11 -6.63 -16.01 4.65
C ASN A 11 -6.22 -15.62 3.22
N VAL A 12 -4.95 -15.27 2.94
CA VAL A 12 -4.44 -14.93 1.61
C VAL A 12 -3.71 -16.13 1.00
N LYS A 13 -4.04 -16.49 -0.24
CA LYS A 13 -3.39 -17.58 -1.00
C LYS A 13 -2.67 -17.02 -2.23
N GLU A 14 -1.70 -17.76 -2.75
CA GLU A 14 -0.88 -17.36 -3.91
C GLU A 14 -1.67 -17.03 -5.18
N MET A 15 -2.86 -17.59 -5.36
CA MET A 15 -3.73 -17.33 -6.52
C MET A 15 -4.83 -16.29 -6.24
N ASP A 16 -4.81 -15.62 -5.09
CA ASP A 16 -5.81 -14.60 -4.79
C ASP A 16 -5.47 -13.28 -5.50
N GLU A 17 -6.48 -12.70 -6.15
CA GLU A 17 -6.37 -11.34 -6.68
C GLU A 17 -6.63 -10.31 -5.59
N LEU A 18 -5.65 -9.43 -5.37
CA LEU A 18 -5.68 -8.37 -4.38
C LEU A 18 -5.76 -7.01 -5.06
N LEU A 19 -6.80 -6.24 -4.71
CA LEU A 19 -7.05 -4.89 -5.19
C LEU A 19 -6.75 -3.88 -4.07
N ILE A 20 -5.97 -2.87 -4.40
CA ILE A 20 -5.74 -1.72 -3.53
C ILE A 20 -6.30 -0.49 -4.23
N GLU A 21 -7.42 0.02 -3.75
CA GLU A 21 -8.05 1.22 -4.31
C GLU A 21 -7.46 2.49 -3.69
N ASN A 22 -7.47 3.61 -4.43
CA ASN A 22 -7.08 4.92 -3.89
C ASN A 22 -5.72 4.92 -3.18
N THR A 23 -4.75 4.17 -3.72
CA THR A 23 -3.39 3.97 -3.16
C THR A 23 -2.74 5.27 -2.71
N PHE A 24 -2.86 6.34 -3.50
CA PHE A 24 -2.31 7.65 -3.19
C PHE A 24 -2.78 8.20 -1.83
N PHE A 25 -4.08 8.16 -1.55
CA PHE A 25 -4.66 8.65 -0.30
C PHE A 25 -4.33 7.72 0.87
N GLN A 26 -4.36 6.40 0.62
CA GLN A 26 -4.09 5.40 1.64
C GLN A 26 -2.62 5.39 2.10
N VAL A 27 -1.67 5.56 1.16
CA VAL A 27 -0.23 5.70 1.44
C VAL A 27 0.03 6.94 2.29
N LYS A 28 -0.64 8.07 2.00
CA LYS A 28 -0.56 9.28 2.84
C LYS A 28 -1.04 9.00 4.27
N LYS A 29 -2.18 8.32 4.44
CA LYS A 29 -2.71 7.93 5.75
C LYS A 29 -1.87 6.89 6.51
N GLY A 30 -1.05 6.10 5.82
CA GLY A 30 -0.23 5.04 6.43
C GLY A 30 -1.01 3.76 6.77
N ILE A 31 -2.30 3.69 6.41
CA ILE A 31 -3.12 2.48 6.53
C ILE A 31 -3.70 2.17 5.15
N VAL A 32 -3.39 0.99 4.65
CA VAL A 32 -3.78 0.51 3.32
C VAL A 32 -4.85 -0.56 3.47
N LYS A 33 -5.99 -0.40 2.82
CA LYS A 33 -7.04 -1.40 2.69
C LYS A 33 -6.81 -2.19 1.41
N ILE A 34 -6.78 -3.51 1.56
CA ILE A 34 -6.63 -4.45 0.45
C ILE A 34 -7.93 -5.24 0.33
N LYS A 35 -8.56 -5.22 -0.83
CA LYS A 35 -9.73 -6.04 -1.14
C LYS A 35 -9.28 -7.29 -1.88
N ASN A 36 -9.59 -8.45 -1.36
CA ASN A 36 -9.40 -9.71 -2.05
C ASN A 36 -10.63 -9.98 -2.92
N LEU A 37 -10.44 -9.91 -4.24
CA LEU A 37 -11.51 -10.06 -5.21
C LEU A 37 -11.99 -11.51 -5.30
N THR A 38 -11.08 -12.47 -5.12
CA THR A 38 -11.42 -13.91 -5.18
C THR A 38 -12.23 -14.40 -3.98
N LYS A 39 -12.00 -13.82 -2.80
CA LYS A 39 -12.65 -14.23 -1.54
C LYS A 39 -13.70 -13.24 -1.03
N GLY A 40 -13.81 -12.07 -1.65
CA GLY A 40 -14.71 -11.00 -1.20
C GLY A 40 -14.38 -10.46 0.19
N LYS A 41 -13.11 -10.55 0.62
CA LYS A 41 -12.66 -10.10 1.95
C LYS A 41 -11.87 -8.79 1.85
N GLU A 42 -11.90 -7.99 2.91
CA GLU A 42 -11.07 -6.79 3.02
C GLU A 42 -10.09 -6.91 4.18
N TYR A 43 -8.83 -6.57 3.94
CA TYR A 43 -7.75 -6.59 4.91
C TYR A 43 -7.22 -5.19 5.15
N LYS A 44 -6.73 -4.93 6.36
CA LYS A 44 -6.03 -3.69 6.69
C LYS A 44 -4.55 -3.97 6.85
N MET A 45 -3.74 -3.27 6.09
CA MET A 45 -2.29 -3.25 6.19
C MET A 45 -1.81 -1.93 6.79
N LEU A 46 -0.76 -2.04 7.61
CA LEU A 46 0.00 -0.94 8.15
C LEU A 46 1.18 -0.65 7.21
N LEU A 47 1.27 0.60 6.80
CA LEU A 47 2.36 1.11 5.99
C LEU A 47 3.24 2.00 6.87
N ASN A 48 4.22 1.36 7.52
CA ASN A 48 5.14 2.01 8.45
C ASN A 48 6.33 2.62 7.70
N ILE A 49 6.08 3.67 6.92
CA ILE A 49 7.08 4.37 6.12
C ILE A 49 7.18 5.84 6.51
N THR A 50 8.36 6.42 6.35
CA THR A 50 8.62 7.84 6.64
C THR A 50 7.96 8.75 5.62
N THR A 51 7.85 10.05 5.94
CA THR A 51 7.30 11.06 5.02
C THR A 51 8.03 11.09 3.68
N SER A 52 9.37 11.03 3.68
CA SER A 52 10.17 10.99 2.44
C SER A 52 9.88 9.75 1.61
N GLN A 53 9.70 8.58 2.24
CA GLN A 53 9.33 7.36 1.52
C GLN A 53 7.93 7.47 0.90
N LYS A 54 6.98 8.15 1.56
CA LYS A 54 5.65 8.43 0.98
C LYS A 54 5.77 9.29 -0.27
N GLU A 55 6.60 10.34 -0.25
CA GLU A 55 6.84 11.22 -1.39
C GLU A 55 7.46 10.46 -2.56
N ILE A 56 8.46 9.61 -2.30
CA ILE A 56 9.07 8.73 -3.30
C ILE A 56 8.01 7.87 -4.00
N ILE A 57 7.15 7.19 -3.22
CA ILE A 57 6.10 6.31 -3.76
C ILE A 57 5.07 7.13 -4.55
N VAL A 58 4.67 8.28 -4.04
CA VAL A 58 3.72 9.21 -4.69
C VAL A 58 4.25 9.69 -6.04
N GLN A 59 5.55 9.94 -6.15
CA GLN A 59 6.20 10.34 -7.40
C GLN A 59 6.48 9.15 -8.33
N GLY A 60 6.15 7.92 -7.93
CA GLY A 60 6.42 6.71 -8.72
C GLY A 60 7.88 6.27 -8.73
N GLY A 61 8.70 6.81 -7.82
CA GLY A 61 10.11 6.42 -7.67
C GLY A 61 11.01 7.55 -7.19
N LEU A 62 12.19 7.18 -6.71
CA LEU A 62 13.17 8.15 -6.17
C LEU A 62 13.66 9.10 -7.26
N LEU A 63 13.91 8.58 -8.47
CA LEU A 63 14.35 9.39 -9.59
C LEU A 63 13.34 10.49 -9.95
N ASN A 64 12.05 10.17 -9.91
CA ASN A 64 10.99 11.13 -10.17
C ASN A 64 10.88 12.18 -9.06
N LEU A 65 11.09 11.80 -7.79
CA LEU A 65 11.15 12.76 -6.69
C LEU A 65 12.30 13.75 -6.89
N VAL A 66 13.51 13.26 -7.16
CA VAL A 66 14.68 14.13 -7.41
C VAL A 66 14.42 15.06 -8.59
N LYS A 67 13.84 14.54 -9.68
CA LYS A 67 13.46 15.36 -10.84
C LYS A 67 12.43 16.43 -10.47
N SER A 68 11.43 16.11 -9.64
CA SER A 68 10.42 17.09 -9.20
C SER A 68 10.98 18.19 -8.30
N ASN A 69 12.09 17.94 -7.60
CA ASN A 69 12.73 18.92 -6.72
C ASN A 69 13.78 19.80 -7.46
N MET A 70 14.11 19.47 -8.71
CA MET A 70 15.09 20.20 -9.53
C MET A 70 14.47 21.32 -10.39
N PHE A 71 13.15 21.50 -10.34
CA PHE A 71 12.39 22.55 -11.04
C PHE A 71 11.45 23.24 -10.06
#